data_AF-A0A9Q1UX88-F1
#
_entry.id   AF-A0A9Q1UX88-F1
#
_cell.length_a   1.000
_cell.length_b   1.000
_cell.length_c   1.000
_cell.angle_alpha   90.00
_cell.angle_beta   90.00
_cell.angle_gamma   90.00
#
_symmetry.space_group_name_H-M   'P 1'
#
loop_
_entity.id
_entity.type
_entity.pdbx_description
1 polymer ?
#
loop_
_entity_poly.entity_id
_entity_poly.type
_entity_poly.pdbx_seq_one_letter_code
_entity_poly.pdbx_strand_id
1 'polypeptide(L)'
;MLDLRTLTNSQLSCSKDKNGRFALEEYVIGVDVARSNAQSNNKSAIVVLKVIRNKQGVIRQIQLVNLIEPPNGLNFTEQSILVKKVFYQYGGKLDMNKSRVKAIVVDGNVIGKGLIDRLLEEVTDPETNEELGCFATINTDQKPQNGDAPKVVYDLTAQGINGDIIRIFMDYVESQRLKLLKPYDEIKTSLPKSIDKITVQQACLHTQYLIDEVANLKLKKTTNSITVEQATKRIDKDRYSALAYALYYINLFLEKQEEDSYEDDDPLVYYI
;
A
#
# COMPACT_ATOMS: atom_id res chain seq x y z
N MET A 1 -26.28 -0.22 1.71
CA MET A 1 -25.00 -0.58 2.34
C MET A 1 -23.96 -0.66 1.23
N LEU A 2 -22.85 0.06 1.33
CA LEU A 2 -21.76 -0.04 0.34
C LEU A 2 -21.15 -1.45 0.44
N ASP A 3 -21.31 -2.27 -0.61
CA ASP A 3 -20.69 -3.59 -0.66
C ASP A 3 -19.31 -3.50 -1.31
N LEU A 4 -18.29 -3.32 -0.47
CA LEU A 4 -16.89 -3.30 -0.90
C LEU A 4 -16.26 -4.71 -0.87
N ARG A 5 -16.87 -5.69 -0.18
CA ARG A 5 -16.29 -7.02 0.02
C ARG A 5 -16.64 -7.94 -1.14
N THR A 6 -16.05 -7.67 -2.30
CA THR A 6 -16.35 -8.41 -3.53
C THR A 6 -15.26 -9.40 -3.94
N LEU A 7 -14.10 -9.39 -3.29
CA LEU A 7 -12.96 -10.23 -3.68
C LEU A 7 -13.08 -11.62 -3.05
N THR A 8 -13.05 -12.65 -3.90
CA THR A 8 -13.11 -14.06 -3.49
C THR A 8 -11.74 -14.72 -3.34
N ASN A 9 -10.68 -14.05 -3.77
CA ASN A 9 -9.33 -14.60 -3.79
C ASN A 9 -8.35 -13.62 -3.12
N SER A 10 -7.70 -14.09 -2.06
CA SER A 10 -6.54 -13.43 -1.48
C SER A 10 -5.32 -13.78 -2.33
N GLN A 11 -4.69 -12.77 -2.93
CA GLN A 11 -3.41 -12.99 -3.60
C GLN A 11 -2.32 -12.90 -2.56
N LEU A 12 -1.80 -14.05 -2.14
CA LEU A 12 -0.67 -14.13 -1.22
C LEU A 12 0.67 -13.81 -1.91
N SER A 13 0.73 -13.84 -3.23
CA SER A 13 1.90 -13.47 -4.03
C SER A 13 1.45 -13.03 -5.41
N CYS A 14 2.37 -12.48 -6.21
CA CYS A 14 2.05 -12.18 -7.61
C CYS A 14 1.72 -13.48 -8.36
N SER A 15 0.64 -13.45 -9.12
CA SER A 15 0.17 -14.62 -9.86
C SER A 15 1.22 -15.04 -10.88
N LYS A 16 1.30 -16.34 -11.16
CA LYS A 16 2.20 -16.87 -12.19
C LYS A 16 1.41 -17.40 -13.39
N ASP A 17 1.95 -17.19 -14.58
CA ASP A 17 1.45 -17.80 -15.80
C ASP A 17 1.76 -19.30 -15.83
N LYS A 18 1.27 -19.99 -16.87
CA LYS A 18 1.51 -21.43 -17.09
C LYS A 18 2.99 -21.82 -17.21
N ASN A 19 3.88 -20.86 -17.47
CA ASN A 19 5.33 -21.06 -17.59
C ASN A 19 6.07 -20.68 -16.30
N GLY A 20 5.35 -20.38 -15.21
CA GLY A 20 5.92 -19.99 -13.92
C GLY A 20 6.43 -18.54 -13.86
N ARG A 21 6.15 -17.71 -14.88
CA ARG A 21 6.55 -16.29 -14.90
C ARG A 21 5.49 -15.44 -14.22
N PHE A 22 5.91 -14.37 -13.52
CA PHE A 22 4.97 -13.43 -12.91
C PHE A 22 4.07 -12.78 -13.95
N ALA A 23 2.76 -12.82 -13.71
CA ALA A 23 1.74 -12.14 -14.48
C ALA A 23 2.00 -10.63 -14.54
N LEU A 24 1.48 -9.97 -15.57
CA LEU A 24 1.59 -8.52 -15.75
C LEU A 24 0.59 -7.80 -14.83
N GLU A 25 0.90 -7.80 -13.54
CA GLU A 25 0.11 -7.17 -12.48
C GLU A 25 0.86 -5.93 -11.93
N GLU A 26 0.11 -4.97 -11.40
CA GLU A 26 0.67 -3.77 -10.77
C GLU A 26 0.27 -3.73 -9.31
N TYR A 27 1.26 -3.54 -8.45
CA TYR A 27 1.07 -3.48 -7.01
C TYR A 27 1.64 -2.19 -6.40
N VAL A 28 0.98 -1.71 -5.36
CA VAL A 28 1.50 -0.68 -4.46
C VAL A 28 1.40 -1.23 -3.04
N ILE A 29 2.47 -1.05 -2.27
CA ILE A 29 2.55 -1.48 -0.87
C ILE A 29 2.42 -0.23 -0.01
N GLY A 30 1.54 -0.25 1.00
CA GLY A 30 1.47 0.79 2.02
C GLY A 30 1.95 0.25 3.35
N VAL A 31 2.69 1.06 4.10
CA VAL A 31 3.25 0.67 5.39
C VAL A 31 2.98 1.76 6.43
N ASP A 32 2.26 1.40 7.50
CA ASP A 32 2.23 2.18 8.75
C ASP A 32 3.13 1.48 9.77
N VAL A 33 4.00 2.25 10.44
CA VAL A 33 5.11 1.72 11.24
C VAL A 33 4.87 2.01 12.70
N ALA A 34 4.88 0.95 13.51
CA ALA A 34 4.91 1.06 14.96
C ALA A 34 6.14 0.38 15.56
N ARG A 35 6.48 0.78 16.79
CA ARG A 35 7.59 0.22 17.60
C ARG A 35 7.14 -0.25 18.98
N SER A 36 5.83 -0.36 19.21
CA SER A 36 5.30 -0.73 20.52
C SER A 36 5.68 -2.17 20.85
N ASN A 37 6.31 -2.38 22.00
CA ASN A 37 6.50 -3.71 22.59
C ASN A 37 5.23 -4.20 23.30
N ALA A 38 4.23 -3.34 23.49
CA ALA A 38 2.98 -3.73 24.11
C ALA A 38 2.16 -4.60 23.14
N GLN A 39 1.49 -5.63 23.67
CA GLN A 39 0.51 -6.39 22.88
C GLN A 39 -0.78 -5.59 22.61
N SER A 40 -1.02 -4.56 23.42
CA SER A 40 -2.14 -3.65 23.27
C SER A 40 -1.73 -2.41 22.49
N ASN A 41 -2.29 -2.26 21.29
CA ASN A 41 -2.29 -1.07 20.46
C ASN A 41 -0.96 -0.66 19.82
N ASN A 42 -1.06 0.06 18.68
CA ASN A 42 0.04 0.55 17.83
C ASN A 42 0.87 -0.58 17.24
N LYS A 43 0.37 -1.17 16.16
CA LYS A 43 1.03 -2.25 15.43
C LYS A 43 1.45 -1.78 14.05
N SER A 44 2.52 -2.35 13.52
CA SER A 44 2.86 -2.11 12.12
C SER A 44 1.80 -2.77 11.22
N ALA A 45 1.51 -2.18 10.07
CA ALA A 45 0.60 -2.74 9.09
C ALA A 45 1.18 -2.61 7.70
N ILE A 46 1.18 -3.70 6.94
CA ILE A 46 1.61 -3.74 5.54
C ILE A 46 0.38 -4.09 4.69
N VAL A 47 -0.06 -3.18 3.85
CA VAL A 47 -1.16 -3.40 2.91
C VAL A 47 -0.60 -3.62 1.51
N VAL A 48 -1.20 -4.53 0.75
CA VAL A 48 -0.84 -4.76 -0.65
C VAL A 48 -2.06 -4.49 -1.53
N LEU A 49 -1.93 -3.47 -2.37
CA LEU A 49 -2.96 -3.02 -3.29
C LEU A 49 -2.61 -3.43 -4.71
N LYS A 50 -3.52 -4.15 -5.37
CA LYS A 50 -3.44 -4.42 -6.81
C LYS A 50 -4.21 -3.38 -7.59
N VAL A 51 -3.57 -2.79 -8.59
CA VAL A 51 -4.16 -1.80 -9.49
C VAL A 51 -4.79 -2.50 -10.69
N ILE A 52 -6.06 -2.23 -10.96
CA ILE A 52 -6.79 -2.77 -12.12
C ILE A 52 -7.10 -1.63 -13.08
N ARG A 53 -6.51 -1.68 -14.28
CA ARG A 53 -6.69 -0.69 -15.34
C ARG A 53 -7.64 -1.20 -16.43
N ASN A 54 -8.30 -0.27 -17.12
CA ASN A 54 -8.96 -0.57 -18.38
C ASN A 54 -7.93 -0.60 -19.54
N LYS A 55 -8.40 -0.84 -20.77
CA LYS A 55 -7.54 -0.90 -21.96
C LYS A 55 -6.85 0.44 -22.27
N GLN A 56 -7.42 1.55 -21.79
CA GLN A 56 -6.92 2.91 -21.96
C GLN A 56 -5.91 3.31 -20.87
N GLY A 57 -5.57 2.40 -19.96
CA GLY A 57 -4.64 2.64 -18.86
C GLY A 57 -5.23 3.37 -17.66
N VAL A 58 -6.54 3.70 -17.67
CA VAL A 58 -7.22 4.36 -16.56
C VAL A 58 -7.51 3.35 -15.45
N ILE A 59 -7.21 3.74 -14.20
CA ILE A 59 -7.46 2.90 -13.02
C ILE A 59 -8.97 2.78 -12.80
N ARG A 60 -9.50 1.58 -13.00
CA ARG A 60 -10.92 1.29 -12.81
C ARG A 60 -11.23 0.80 -11.39
N GLN A 61 -10.28 0.11 -10.77
CA GLN A 61 -10.47 -0.51 -9.46
C GLN A 61 -9.12 -0.70 -8.75
N ILE A 62 -9.14 -0.57 -7.43
CA ILE A 62 -8.04 -0.95 -6.53
C ILE A 62 -8.51 -2.11 -5.65
N GLN A 63 -7.71 -3.16 -5.58
CA GLN A 63 -8.01 -4.37 -4.82
C GLN A 63 -7.06 -4.48 -3.63
N LEU A 64 -7.59 -4.50 -2.41
CA LEU A 64 -6.81 -4.91 -1.24
C LEU A 64 -6.69 -6.43 -1.29
N VAL A 65 -5.57 -6.92 -1.81
CA VAL A 65 -5.36 -8.35 -2.07
C VAL A 65 -4.71 -9.06 -0.89
N ASN A 66 -4.02 -8.32 -0.03
CA ASN A 66 -3.45 -8.84 1.21
C ASN A 66 -3.24 -7.72 2.24
N LEU A 67 -3.26 -8.10 3.51
CA LEU A 67 -2.93 -7.27 4.65
C LEU A 67 -2.15 -8.11 5.65
N ILE A 68 -0.96 -7.64 5.99
CA ILE A 68 -0.02 -8.34 6.87
C ILE A 68 0.21 -7.46 8.11
N GLU A 69 0.00 -8.06 9.28
CA GLU A 69 0.42 -7.48 10.56
C GLU A 69 1.73 -8.17 10.97
N PRO A 70 2.88 -7.45 10.97
CA PRO A 70 4.12 -7.97 11.52
C PRO A 70 3.98 -8.27 13.02
N PRO A 71 4.74 -9.23 13.56
CA PRO A 71 4.85 -9.41 15.01
C PRO A 71 5.16 -8.11 15.75
N ASN A 72 4.58 -7.94 16.95
CA ASN A 72 4.87 -6.78 17.79
C ASN A 72 6.32 -6.80 18.29
N GLY A 73 6.89 -5.61 18.50
CA GLY A 73 8.23 -5.45 19.06
C GLY A 73 9.38 -5.67 18.07
N LEU A 74 9.10 -5.92 16.78
CA LEU A 74 10.15 -6.00 15.77
C LEU A 74 10.91 -4.66 15.65
N ASN A 75 12.23 -4.75 15.58
CA ASN A 75 13.08 -3.61 15.31
C ASN A 75 12.99 -3.20 13.83
N PHE A 76 13.52 -2.02 13.48
CA PHE A 76 13.41 -1.51 12.11
C PHE A 76 14.11 -2.38 11.07
N THR A 77 15.20 -3.07 11.44
CA THR A 77 15.88 -4.00 10.54
C THR A 77 14.97 -5.18 10.21
N GLU A 78 14.36 -5.81 11.23
CA GLU A 78 13.42 -6.92 11.05
C GLU A 78 12.18 -6.50 10.24
N GLN A 79 11.63 -5.31 10.51
CA GLN A 79 10.52 -4.77 9.74
C GLN A 79 10.91 -4.50 8.28
N SER A 80 12.13 -4.00 8.02
CA SER A 80 12.63 -3.76 6.67
C SER A 80 12.80 -5.05 5.87
N ILE A 81 13.27 -6.13 6.51
CA ILE A 81 13.38 -7.46 5.90
C ILE A 81 11.99 -7.95 5.49
N LEU A 82 10.98 -7.81 6.36
CA LEU A 82 9.61 -8.22 6.03
C LEU A 82 9.05 -7.43 4.85
N VAL A 83 9.22 -6.11 4.83
CA VAL A 83 8.77 -5.26 3.71
C VAL A 83 9.47 -5.66 2.40
N LYS A 84 10.78 -5.94 2.43
CA LYS A 84 11.54 -6.43 1.27
C LYS A 84 11.06 -7.82 0.81
N LYS A 85 10.80 -8.75 1.72
CA LYS A 85 10.21 -10.06 1.42
C LYS A 85 8.86 -9.89 0.70
N VAL A 86 7.99 -9.01 1.21
CA VAL A 86 6.70 -8.71 0.56
C VAL A 86 6.92 -8.11 -0.83
N PHE A 87 7.85 -7.17 -0.99
CA PHE A 87 8.20 -6.62 -2.30
C PHE A 87 8.53 -7.72 -3.33
N TYR A 88 9.43 -8.64 -3.01
CA TYR A 88 9.80 -9.74 -3.92
C TYR A 88 8.68 -10.77 -4.11
N GLN A 89 7.92 -11.08 -3.05
CA GLN A 89 6.77 -11.99 -3.09
C GLN A 89 5.68 -11.51 -4.07
N TYR A 90 5.51 -10.20 -4.21
CA TYR A 90 4.61 -9.58 -5.18
C TYR A 90 5.28 -9.23 -6.51
N GLY A 91 6.39 -9.88 -6.85
CA GLY A 91 7.03 -9.73 -8.16
C GLY A 91 7.84 -8.43 -8.31
N GLY A 92 8.24 -7.82 -7.20
CA GLY A 92 9.23 -6.75 -7.18
C GLY A 92 10.53 -7.16 -7.87
N LYS A 93 11.13 -6.22 -8.60
CA LYS A 93 12.43 -6.39 -9.26
C LYS A 93 13.27 -5.12 -9.08
N LEU A 94 14.57 -5.30 -8.92
CA LEU A 94 15.52 -4.18 -8.86
C LEU A 94 15.53 -3.36 -10.18
N ASP A 95 15.28 -4.02 -11.31
CA ASP A 95 14.95 -3.31 -12.55
C ASP A 95 13.47 -2.87 -12.52
N MET A 96 13.24 -1.60 -12.23
CA MET A 96 11.90 -1.03 -12.08
C MET A 96 11.03 -1.12 -13.34
N ASN A 97 11.63 -1.25 -14.54
CA ASN A 97 10.88 -1.48 -15.78
C ASN A 97 10.21 -2.86 -15.80
N LYS A 98 10.77 -3.81 -15.05
CA LYS A 98 10.26 -5.19 -14.92
C LYS A 98 9.50 -5.41 -13.61
N SER A 99 9.63 -4.52 -12.65
CA SER A 99 8.99 -4.63 -11.34
C SER A 99 7.47 -4.55 -11.43
N ARG A 100 6.80 -5.48 -10.74
CA ARG A 100 5.35 -5.45 -10.54
C ARG A 100 4.93 -4.47 -9.45
N VAL A 101 5.80 -4.29 -8.44
CA VAL A 101 5.58 -3.31 -7.37
C VAL A 101 6.08 -1.94 -7.84
N LYS A 102 5.17 -0.96 -7.85
CA LYS A 102 5.43 0.41 -8.34
C LYS A 102 5.93 1.35 -7.25
N ALA A 103 5.47 1.13 -6.02
CA ALA A 103 5.95 1.88 -4.87
C ALA A 103 5.71 1.10 -3.56
N ILE A 104 6.56 1.40 -2.59
CA ILE A 104 6.40 1.10 -1.17
C ILE A 104 6.23 2.45 -0.47
N VAL A 105 5.01 2.75 -0.04
CA VAL A 105 4.64 4.02 0.58
C VAL A 105 4.77 3.89 2.08
N VAL A 106 5.64 4.70 2.69
CA VAL A 106 5.90 4.70 4.12
C VAL A 106 5.64 6.09 4.67
N ASP A 107 4.88 6.21 5.75
CA ASP A 107 4.81 7.46 6.52
C ASP A 107 6.15 7.70 7.21
N GLY A 108 6.98 8.56 6.62
CA GLY A 108 8.33 8.84 7.11
C GLY A 108 8.37 9.75 8.34
N ASN A 109 7.22 10.20 8.86
CA ASN A 109 7.20 11.06 10.03
C ASN A 109 7.56 10.28 11.31
N VAL A 110 8.39 10.90 12.15
CA VAL A 110 8.79 10.41 13.48
C VAL A 110 9.36 8.99 13.45
N ILE A 111 8.52 7.96 13.60
CA ILE A 111 8.92 6.56 13.73
C ILE A 111 9.31 5.97 12.37
N GLY A 112 8.57 6.27 11.30
CA GLY A 112 8.76 5.62 10.01
C GLY A 112 10.08 5.99 9.32
N LYS A 113 10.71 7.11 9.69
CA LYS A 113 12.08 7.44 9.23
C LYS A 113 13.07 6.31 9.51
N GLY A 114 12.96 5.67 10.68
CA GLY A 114 13.82 4.56 11.05
C GLY A 114 13.63 3.32 10.15
N LEU A 115 12.42 3.08 9.64
CA LEU A 115 12.18 2.03 8.65
C LEU A 115 12.77 2.41 7.28
N ILE A 116 12.60 3.66 6.84
CA ILE A 116 13.14 4.14 5.57
C ILE A 116 14.67 4.01 5.55
N ASP A 117 15.35 4.47 6.61
CA ASP A 117 16.80 4.33 6.73
C ASP A 117 17.26 2.87 6.55
N ARG A 118 16.52 1.91 7.14
CA ARG A 118 16.82 0.46 7.00
C ARG A 118 16.46 -0.12 5.62
N LEU A 119 15.47 0.43 4.92
CA LEU A 119 15.16 0.01 3.55
C LEU A 119 16.29 0.43 2.58
N LEU A 120 16.99 1.52 2.89
CA LEU A 120 18.12 2.07 2.13
C LEU A 120 19.45 1.34 2.38
N GLU A 121 19.49 0.42 3.35
CA GLU A 121 20.66 -0.41 3.64
C GLU A 121 20.59 -1.76 2.91
N GLU A 122 21.75 -2.31 2.62
CA GLU A 122 21.87 -3.69 2.12
C GLU A 122 21.51 -4.65 3.26
N VAL A 123 20.68 -5.64 2.98
CA VAL A 123 20.30 -6.63 3.99
C VAL A 123 20.21 -8.02 3.39
N THR A 124 20.79 -8.96 4.11
CA THR A 124 20.60 -10.40 3.87
C THR A 124 19.58 -10.90 4.88
N ASP A 125 18.58 -11.62 4.40
CA ASP A 125 17.63 -12.28 5.28
C ASP A 125 18.34 -13.37 6.09
N PRO A 126 18.41 -13.26 7.44
CA PRO A 126 19.14 -14.24 8.25
C PRO A 126 18.51 -15.64 8.23
N GLU A 127 17.22 -15.76 7.89
CA GLU A 127 16.52 -17.05 7.84
C GLU A 127 16.79 -17.83 6.56
N THR A 128 16.78 -17.14 5.41
CA THR A 128 16.91 -17.78 4.09
C THR A 128 18.29 -17.61 3.45
N ASN A 129 19.12 -16.72 4.02
CA ASN A 129 20.39 -16.27 3.45
C ASN A 129 20.24 -15.62 2.06
N GLU A 130 19.03 -15.13 1.73
CA GLU A 130 18.76 -14.40 0.50
C GLU A 130 19.21 -12.94 0.63
N GLU A 131 19.97 -12.44 -0.34
CA GLU A 131 20.32 -11.03 -0.45
C GLU A 131 19.09 -10.24 -0.94
N LEU A 132 18.54 -9.38 -0.07
CA LEU A 132 17.35 -8.60 -0.40
C LEU A 132 17.67 -7.25 -1.03
N GLY A 133 18.96 -6.89 -1.15
CA GLY A 133 19.41 -5.63 -1.74
C GLY A 133 19.15 -4.43 -0.83
N CYS A 134 19.50 -3.23 -1.28
CA CYS A 134 18.98 -1.97 -0.77
C CYS A 134 18.06 -1.27 -1.77
N PHE A 135 17.21 -0.37 -1.28
CA PHE A 135 16.28 0.43 -2.11
C PHE A 135 16.63 1.91 -2.04
N ALA A 136 16.11 2.70 -2.97
CA ALA A 136 16.21 4.14 -2.98
C ALA A 136 14.83 4.79 -2.82
N THR A 137 14.82 6.00 -2.27
CA THR A 137 13.61 6.82 -2.22
C THR A 137 13.27 7.39 -3.61
N ILE A 138 11.98 7.55 -3.86
CA ILE A 138 11.44 8.09 -5.11
C ILE A 138 11.50 9.63 -5.07
N ASN A 139 11.21 10.23 -3.92
CA ASN A 139 10.86 11.64 -3.76
C ASN A 139 11.80 12.41 -2.82
N THR A 140 12.94 11.84 -2.42
CA THR A 140 13.93 12.52 -1.58
C THR A 140 15.35 12.26 -2.09
N ASP A 141 16.31 13.06 -1.62
CA ASP A 141 17.73 12.93 -1.96
C ASP A 141 18.50 12.01 -1.00
N GLN A 142 17.80 11.20 -0.19
CA GLN A 142 18.45 10.26 0.72
C GLN A 142 19.28 9.25 -0.07
N LYS A 143 20.54 9.09 0.31
CA LYS A 143 21.47 8.22 -0.41
C LYS A 143 21.32 6.78 0.08
N PRO A 144 20.96 5.83 -0.80
CA PRO A 144 21.03 4.41 -0.50
C PRO A 144 22.47 3.96 -0.28
N GLN A 145 22.66 2.83 0.40
CA GLN A 145 23.97 2.22 0.60
C GLN A 145 24.64 1.86 -0.73
N ASN A 146 23.85 1.44 -1.73
CA ASN A 146 24.29 1.22 -3.10
C ASN A 146 23.65 2.25 -4.05
N GLY A 147 24.46 2.98 -4.82
CA GLY A 147 23.99 4.04 -5.72
C GLY A 147 23.07 3.57 -6.84
N ASP A 148 23.13 2.28 -7.20
CA ASP A 148 22.30 1.68 -8.25
C ASP A 148 20.97 1.10 -7.71
N ALA A 149 20.62 1.39 -6.46
CA ALA A 149 19.40 0.89 -5.84
C ALA A 149 18.12 1.34 -6.57
N PRO A 150 17.10 0.47 -6.68
CA PRO A 150 15.82 0.83 -7.30
C PRO A 150 15.11 1.92 -6.52
N LYS A 151 14.69 2.98 -7.22
CA LYS A 151 13.78 3.98 -6.68
C LYS A 151 12.38 3.39 -6.54
N VAL A 152 12.03 2.95 -5.34
CA VAL A 152 10.74 2.29 -5.05
C VAL A 152 10.11 2.73 -3.74
N VAL A 153 10.86 3.34 -2.81
CA VAL A 153 10.31 3.80 -1.53
C VAL A 153 9.77 5.22 -1.68
N TYR A 154 8.49 5.45 -1.40
CA TYR A 154 7.92 6.78 -1.32
C TYR A 154 7.85 7.22 0.14
N ASP A 155 8.61 8.27 0.48
CA ASP A 155 8.68 8.86 1.80
C ASP A 155 7.55 9.90 1.98
N LEU A 156 6.46 9.52 2.65
CA LEU A 156 5.30 10.38 2.88
C LEU A 156 5.55 11.28 4.11
N THR A 157 6.15 12.45 3.90
CA THR A 157 6.49 13.42 4.97
C THR A 157 5.87 14.80 4.81
N ALA A 158 5.09 15.04 3.76
CA ALA A 158 4.50 16.37 3.52
C ALA A 158 3.57 16.79 4.66
N GLN A 159 3.66 18.05 5.09
CA GLN A 159 2.79 18.62 6.11
C GLN A 159 1.47 19.09 5.50
N GLY A 160 0.38 19.02 6.26
CA GLY A 160 -0.93 19.54 5.84
C GLY A 160 -1.74 18.65 4.89
N ILE A 161 -1.16 17.57 4.34
CA ILE A 161 -1.85 16.68 3.38
C ILE A 161 -2.84 15.70 4.02
N ASN A 162 -2.96 15.68 5.35
CA ASN A 162 -3.85 14.76 6.06
C ASN A 162 -5.30 14.86 5.59
N GLY A 163 -5.78 16.08 5.31
CA GLY A 163 -7.12 16.30 4.78
C GLY A 163 -7.32 15.63 3.41
N ASP A 164 -6.31 15.72 2.54
CA ASP A 164 -6.35 15.12 1.19
C ASP A 164 -6.27 13.61 1.24
N ILE A 165 -5.43 13.04 2.10
CA ILE A 165 -5.36 11.59 2.33
C ILE A 165 -6.74 11.05 2.74
N ILE A 166 -7.40 11.73 3.70
CA ILE A 166 -8.73 11.35 4.18
C ILE A 166 -9.77 11.46 3.06
N ARG A 167 -9.76 12.56 2.31
CA ARG A 167 -10.67 12.78 1.18
C ARG A 167 -10.50 11.70 0.11
N ILE A 168 -9.28 11.44 -0.32
CA ILE A 168 -8.99 10.42 -1.35
C ILE A 168 -9.44 9.03 -0.88
N PHE A 169 -9.21 8.68 0.40
CA PHE A 169 -9.72 7.44 0.96
C PHE A 169 -11.26 7.36 0.87
N MET A 170 -11.97 8.41 1.27
CA MET A 170 -13.43 8.47 1.18
C MET A 170 -13.89 8.37 -0.28
N ASP A 171 -13.23 9.07 -1.21
CA ASP A 171 -13.54 9.05 -2.64
C ASP A 171 -13.45 7.62 -3.21
N TYR A 172 -12.40 6.85 -2.87
CA TYR A 172 -12.26 5.44 -3.29
C TYR A 172 -13.32 4.50 -2.70
N VAL A 173 -13.77 4.78 -1.48
CA VAL A 173 -14.81 4.02 -0.77
C VAL A 173 -16.18 4.31 -1.38
N GLU A 174 -16.55 5.60 -1.50
CA GLU A 174 -17.86 6.05 -1.97
C GLU A 174 -18.07 5.72 -3.44
N SER A 175 -17.03 5.86 -4.27
CA SER A 175 -17.04 5.45 -5.69
C SER A 175 -17.01 3.94 -5.90
N GLN A 176 -16.89 3.14 -4.83
CA GLN A 176 -16.74 1.68 -4.87
C GLN A 176 -15.55 1.19 -5.71
N ARG A 177 -14.55 2.04 -5.94
CA ARG A 177 -13.31 1.69 -6.64
C ARG A 177 -12.39 0.84 -5.77
N LEU A 178 -12.44 0.98 -4.45
CA LEU A 178 -11.76 0.08 -3.51
C LEU A 178 -12.57 -1.21 -3.32
N LYS A 179 -11.94 -2.37 -3.54
CA LYS A 179 -12.51 -3.69 -3.23
C LYS A 179 -11.71 -4.43 -2.17
N LEU A 180 -12.42 -5.12 -1.28
CA LEU A 180 -11.90 -5.83 -0.12
C LEU A 180 -12.20 -7.34 -0.21
N LEU A 181 -11.43 -8.13 0.54
CA LEU A 181 -11.64 -9.58 0.67
C LEU A 181 -12.95 -9.90 1.39
N LYS A 182 -13.69 -10.86 0.85
CA LYS A 182 -14.85 -11.47 1.52
C LYS A 182 -14.47 -12.19 2.82
N PRO A 183 -15.41 -12.44 3.73
CA PRO A 183 -15.18 -13.32 4.87
C PRO A 183 -14.65 -14.68 4.42
N TYR A 184 -13.74 -15.27 5.19
CA TYR A 184 -13.16 -16.57 4.85
C TYR A 184 -14.24 -17.65 4.67
N ASP A 185 -15.28 -17.63 5.51
CA ASP A 185 -16.37 -18.59 5.45
C ASP A 185 -17.17 -18.57 4.14
N GLU A 186 -17.22 -17.42 3.45
CA GLU A 186 -17.88 -17.28 2.15
C GLU A 186 -17.03 -17.85 0.99
N ILE A 187 -15.70 -17.86 1.14
CA ILE A 187 -14.79 -18.19 0.03
C ILE A 187 -14.12 -19.56 0.19
N LYS A 188 -14.05 -20.11 1.41
CA LYS A 188 -13.28 -21.32 1.77
C LYS A 188 -13.56 -22.55 0.90
N THR A 189 -14.77 -22.66 0.35
CA THR A 189 -15.20 -23.78 -0.51
C THR A 189 -14.70 -23.64 -1.95
N SER A 190 -14.43 -22.41 -2.40
CA SER A 190 -13.95 -22.08 -3.74
C SER A 190 -12.42 -22.01 -3.85
N LEU A 191 -11.72 -22.10 -2.73
CA LEU A 191 -10.26 -22.01 -2.68
C LEU A 191 -9.58 -23.23 -3.33
N PRO A 192 -8.51 -23.04 -4.13
CA PRO A 192 -7.71 -24.14 -4.65
C PRO A 192 -7.18 -25.05 -3.54
N LYS A 193 -7.10 -26.36 -3.78
CA LYS A 193 -6.61 -27.31 -2.76
C LYS A 193 -5.17 -27.06 -2.31
N SER A 194 -4.34 -26.49 -3.18
CA SER A 194 -2.92 -26.24 -2.95
C SER A 194 -2.63 -24.91 -2.24
N ILE A 195 -3.63 -24.06 -2.01
CA ILE A 195 -3.41 -22.75 -1.39
C ILE A 195 -3.25 -22.90 0.13
N ASP A 196 -2.40 -22.07 0.72
CA ASP A 196 -2.31 -21.97 2.18
C ASP A 196 -3.58 -21.34 2.76
N LYS A 197 -4.49 -22.19 3.20
CA LYS A 197 -5.78 -21.78 3.77
C LYS A 197 -5.62 -20.98 5.06
N ILE A 198 -4.56 -21.23 5.83
CA ILE A 198 -4.31 -20.52 7.10
C ILE A 198 -3.95 -19.08 6.77
N THR A 199 -3.04 -18.85 5.82
CA THR A 199 -2.67 -17.50 5.41
C THR A 199 -3.84 -16.77 4.73
N VAL A 200 -4.65 -17.46 3.91
CA VAL A 200 -5.87 -16.86 3.33
C VAL A 200 -6.86 -16.45 4.43
N GLN A 201 -7.07 -17.29 5.44
CA GLN A 201 -7.93 -16.97 6.57
C GLN A 201 -7.41 -15.75 7.34
N GLN A 202 -6.10 -15.67 7.59
CA GLN A 202 -5.47 -14.52 8.23
C GLN A 202 -5.67 -13.23 7.43
N ALA A 203 -5.49 -13.26 6.10
CA ALA A 203 -5.74 -12.09 5.24
C ALA A 203 -7.21 -11.61 5.30
N CYS A 204 -8.17 -12.55 5.31
CA CYS A 204 -9.58 -12.23 5.45
C CYS A 204 -9.91 -11.65 6.84
N LEU A 205 -9.27 -12.16 7.89
CA LEU A 205 -9.41 -11.67 9.27
C LEU A 205 -8.84 -10.26 9.41
N HIS A 206 -7.65 -10.01 8.86
CA HIS A 206 -7.06 -8.67 8.85
C HIS A 206 -7.89 -7.66 8.05
N THR A 207 -8.57 -8.11 6.99
CA THR A 207 -9.55 -7.27 6.28
C THR A 207 -10.76 -6.93 7.17
N GLN A 208 -11.21 -7.87 8.01
CA GLN A 208 -12.26 -7.58 8.99
C GLN A 208 -11.78 -6.55 10.02
N TYR A 209 -10.57 -6.71 10.55
CA TYR A 209 -10.01 -5.73 11.49
C TYR A 209 -9.89 -4.34 10.88
N LEU A 210 -9.47 -4.23 9.62
CA LEU A 210 -9.48 -2.95 8.90
C LEU A 210 -10.88 -2.32 8.87
N ILE A 211 -11.92 -3.11 8.59
CA ILE A 211 -13.31 -2.60 8.58
C ILE A 211 -13.70 -2.10 9.98
N ASP A 212 -13.36 -2.85 11.03
CA ASP A 212 -13.64 -2.48 12.41
C ASP A 212 -12.87 -1.21 12.83
N GLU A 213 -11.62 -1.06 12.38
CA GLU A 213 -10.82 0.17 12.55
C GLU A 213 -11.51 1.36 11.89
N VAL A 214 -11.87 1.26 10.61
CA VAL A 214 -12.55 2.34 9.86
C VAL A 214 -13.89 2.71 10.50
N ALA A 215 -14.68 1.72 10.92
CA ALA A 215 -15.96 1.95 11.59
C ALA A 215 -15.81 2.65 12.97
N ASN A 216 -14.64 2.51 13.60
CA ASN A 216 -14.31 3.18 14.85
C ASN A 216 -13.79 4.63 14.64
N LEU A 217 -13.52 5.08 13.42
CA LEU A 217 -13.01 6.42 13.16
C LEU A 217 -14.13 7.47 13.10
N LYS A 218 -13.81 8.67 13.59
CA LYS A 218 -14.63 9.87 13.49
C LYS A 218 -13.84 11.00 12.84
N LEU A 219 -14.49 11.74 11.95
CA LEU A 219 -13.92 12.97 11.42
C LEU A 219 -13.89 14.03 12.51
N LYS A 220 -12.72 14.63 12.72
CA LYS A 220 -12.51 15.75 13.61
C LYS A 220 -12.05 16.94 12.79
N LYS A 221 -12.85 18.01 12.81
CA LYS A 221 -12.45 19.30 12.27
C LYS A 221 -11.64 20.05 13.33
N THR A 222 -10.45 20.49 12.96
CA THR A 222 -9.69 21.50 13.71
C THR A 222 -9.87 22.85 13.04
N THR A 223 -9.29 23.91 13.60
CA THR A 223 -9.40 25.27 13.05
C THR A 223 -8.96 25.36 11.58
N ASN A 224 -7.93 24.61 11.19
CA ASN A 224 -7.30 24.71 9.87
C ASN A 224 -7.19 23.37 9.12
N SER A 225 -7.67 22.25 9.69
CA SER A 225 -7.51 20.93 9.07
C SER A 225 -8.60 19.93 9.43
N ILE A 226 -8.72 18.89 8.60
CA ILE A 226 -9.52 17.70 8.88
C ILE A 226 -8.56 16.59 9.32
N THR A 227 -8.91 15.89 10.38
CA THR A 227 -8.21 14.70 10.85
C THR A 227 -9.21 13.60 11.21
N VAL A 228 -8.71 12.40 11.46
CA VAL A 228 -9.49 11.30 12.03
C VAL A 228 -9.09 11.04 13.47
N GLU A 229 -10.07 10.76 14.32
CA GLU A 229 -9.85 10.30 15.68
C GLU A 229 -10.60 9.00 15.95
N GLN A 230 -10.00 8.14 16.78
CA GLN A 230 -10.63 6.89 17.21
C GLN A 230 -11.73 7.17 18.23
N ALA A 231 -12.91 6.59 18.04
CA ALA A 231 -14.00 6.66 19.01
C ALA A 231 -13.67 5.85 20.29
N THR A 232 -13.07 4.67 20.14
CA THR A 232 -12.43 3.93 21.23
C THR A 232 -10.94 3.75 20.95
N LYS A 233 -10.11 4.03 21.97
CA LYS A 233 -8.65 3.84 21.92
C LYS A 233 -8.21 2.38 21.95
N ARG A 234 -9.13 1.43 22.14
CA ARG A 234 -8.83 -0.02 22.12
C ARG A 234 -8.74 -0.61 20.72
N ILE A 235 -9.25 0.09 19.71
CA ILE A 235 -9.20 -0.34 18.31
C ILE A 235 -8.23 0.60 17.62
N ASP A 236 -7.16 0.04 17.04
CA ASP A 236 -6.10 0.77 16.37
C ASP A 236 -6.56 1.49 15.09
N LYS A 237 -5.64 2.17 14.42
CA LYS A 237 -5.91 2.81 13.12
C LYS A 237 -4.83 2.49 12.08
N ASP A 238 -3.92 1.57 12.40
CA ASP A 238 -2.67 1.38 11.65
C ASP A 238 -2.92 0.77 10.26
N ARG A 239 -3.91 -0.13 10.14
CA ARG A 239 -4.32 -0.69 8.85
C ARG A 239 -4.99 0.35 7.98
N TYR A 240 -5.85 1.17 8.59
CA TYR A 240 -6.46 2.31 7.92
C TYR A 240 -5.39 3.27 7.40
N SER A 241 -4.43 3.67 8.23
CA SER A 241 -3.35 4.59 7.83
C SER A 241 -2.59 4.03 6.62
N ALA A 242 -2.10 2.78 6.73
CA ALA A 242 -1.33 2.13 5.68
C ALA A 242 -2.11 2.06 4.34
N LEU A 243 -3.41 1.75 4.41
CA LEU A 243 -4.30 1.77 3.26
C LEU A 243 -4.47 3.17 2.66
N ALA A 244 -4.75 4.16 3.50
CA ALA A 244 -4.97 5.52 3.05
C ALA A 244 -3.72 6.11 2.39
N TYR A 245 -2.53 5.85 2.93
CA TYR A 245 -1.25 6.28 2.36
C TYR A 245 -1.01 5.69 0.96
N ALA A 246 -1.24 4.39 0.78
CA ALA A 246 -1.09 3.75 -0.51
C ALA A 246 -2.11 4.25 -1.55
N LEU A 247 -3.38 4.46 -1.15
CA LEU A 247 -4.41 5.04 -2.03
C LEU A 247 -4.08 6.47 -2.43
N TYR A 248 -3.55 7.27 -1.50
CA TYR A 248 -3.08 8.62 -1.77
C TYR A 248 -1.99 8.64 -2.84
N TYR A 249 -0.97 7.80 -2.70
CA TYR A 249 0.09 7.66 -3.72
C TYR A 249 -0.47 7.25 -5.08
N ILE A 250 -1.37 6.25 -5.11
CA ILE A 250 -2.00 5.79 -6.35
C ILE A 250 -2.73 6.94 -7.05
N ASN A 251 -3.51 7.73 -6.29
CA ASN A 251 -4.27 8.83 -6.85
C ASN A 251 -3.38 9.92 -7.45
N LEU A 252 -2.27 10.26 -6.78
CA LEU A 252 -1.38 11.33 -7.25
C LEU A 252 -0.52 10.94 -8.45
N PHE A 253 -0.01 9.71 -8.45
CA PHE A 253 1.09 9.34 -9.36
C PHE A 253 0.72 8.26 -10.39
N LEU A 254 -0.33 7.47 -10.14
CA LEU A 254 -0.68 6.34 -10.99
C LEU A 254 -1.99 6.52 -11.74
N GLU A 255 -2.87 7.43 -11.32
CA GLU A 255 -3.99 7.85 -12.13
C GLU A 255 -3.49 8.62 -13.36
N LYS A 256 -4.13 8.37 -14.50
CA LYS A 256 -3.82 9.13 -15.71
C LYS A 256 -4.27 10.57 -15.44
N GLN A 257 -3.34 11.52 -15.37
CA GLN A 257 -3.72 12.92 -15.48
C GLN A 257 -4.30 13.08 -16.89
N GLU A 258 -5.52 13.61 -17.01
CA GLU A 258 -5.96 14.12 -18.30
C GLU A 258 -4.89 15.12 -18.73
N GLU A 259 -4.20 14.83 -19.83
CA GLU A 259 -3.38 15.85 -20.47
C GLU A 259 -4.36 16.98 -20.77
N ASP A 260 -4.19 18.13 -20.12
CA ASP A 260 -4.79 19.38 -20.58
C ASP A 260 -4.29 19.56 -22.01
N SER A 261 -5.08 19.10 -22.98
CA SER A 261 -4.87 19.40 -24.37
C SER A 261 -5.12 20.89 -24.50
N TYR A 262 -4.05 21.67 -24.37
CA TYR A 262 -4.02 23.00 -24.96
C TYR A 262 -4.27 22.77 -26.45
N GLU A 263 -5.50 23.01 -26.88
CA GLU A 263 -5.84 23.10 -28.30
C GLU A 263 -5.00 24.27 -28.84
N ASP A 264 -3.85 23.96 -29.44
CA ASP A 264 -3.01 24.88 -30.22
C ASP A 264 -3.72 25.27 -31.54
N ASP A 265 -4.99 25.65 -31.46
CA ASP A 265 -5.81 26.12 -32.57
C ASP A 265 -6.65 27.34 -32.15
N ASP A 266 -6.02 28.32 -31.48
CA ASP A 266 -6.57 29.69 -31.45
C ASP A 266 -5.82 30.53 -32.49
N PRO A 267 -6.38 30.73 -33.70
CA PRO A 267 -5.74 31.57 -34.70
C PRO A 267 -5.61 32.98 -34.13
N LEU A 268 -4.37 33.48 -34.03
CA LEU A 268 -4.04 34.85 -33.65
C LEU A 268 -4.87 35.85 -34.48
N VAL A 269 -5.99 36.32 -33.91
CA VAL A 269 -6.75 37.43 -34.45
C VAL A 269 -6.05 38.71 -34.02
N TYR A 270 -5.12 39.18 -34.85
CA TYR A 270 -4.66 40.57 -34.77
C TYR A 270 -5.80 41.49 -35.23
N TYR A 271 -6.46 42.14 -34.27
CA TYR A 271 -7.25 43.33 -34.54
C TYR A 271 -6.31 44.55 -34.60
N ILE A 272 -6.34 45.17 -35.79
CA ILE A 272 -5.89 46.54 -36.17
C ILE A 272 -4.39 46.72 -36.42
#